data_AF-A0A972YCX6-F1
#
_entry.id   AF-A0A972YCX6-F1
#
_cell.length_a   1.000
_cell.length_b   1.000
_cell.length_c   1.000
_cell.angle_alpha   90.00
_cell.angle_beta   90.00
_cell.angle_gamma   90.00
#
_symmetry.space_group_name_H-M   'P 1'
#
loop_
_entity.id
_entity.type
_entity.pdbx_description
1 polymer ?
#
loop_
_entity_poly.entity_id
_entity_poly.type
_entity_poly.pdbx_seq_one_letter_code
_entity_poly.pdbx_strand_id
1 'polypeptide(L)'
;MILSRGVVPMPPQTLYIDCTGSRTQWHHPTPVFNSDRIELAEVRLCHPSFSATMIAAVELSNMSIEEKNAHCAPVTGSSLPDLMLTSLLNHHAWFYHDDLRDWLESCRLDQLLSVSAKRLNTCSKIPADLSLIRSTLPRAIVNLESLIEQESAVDPLRA
;
A
#
# COMPACT_ATOMS: atom_id res chain seq x y z
N MET A 1 5.72 -10.31 27.60
CA MET A 1 6.70 -10.78 28.61
C MET A 1 7.33 -9.54 29.22
N ILE A 2 7.35 -9.36 30.55
CA ILE A 2 7.97 -8.18 31.18
C ILE A 2 9.26 -8.66 31.85
N LEU A 3 10.41 -8.31 31.26
CA LEU A 3 11.74 -8.63 31.77
C LEU A 3 12.45 -7.32 32.09
N SER A 4 12.71 -7.05 33.37
CA SER A 4 13.42 -5.81 33.78
C SER A 4 14.91 -5.82 33.43
N ARG A 5 15.46 -7.02 33.17
CA ARG A 5 16.83 -7.36 32.69
C ARG A 5 17.04 -8.88 32.61
N GLY A 6 15.96 -9.65 32.45
CA GLY A 6 16.00 -11.11 32.46
C GLY A 6 16.41 -11.68 31.11
N VAL A 7 17.07 -12.83 31.11
CA VAL A 7 17.35 -13.62 29.90
C VAL A 7 16.54 -14.90 30.02
N VAL A 8 15.78 -15.24 28.98
CA VAL A 8 15.06 -16.52 28.89
C VAL A 8 15.65 -17.29 27.72
N PRO A 9 16.20 -18.50 27.95
CA PRO A 9 16.68 -19.33 26.87
C PRO A 9 15.50 -19.71 25.96
N MET A 10 15.65 -19.39 24.68
CA MET A 10 14.64 -19.64 23.67
C MET A 10 15.01 -20.88 22.86
N PRO A 11 14.04 -21.74 22.48
CA PRO A 11 14.30 -22.85 21.58
C PRO A 11 14.95 -22.38 20.27
N PRO A 12 15.90 -23.14 19.71
CA PRO A 12 16.49 -22.82 18.42
C PRO A 12 15.41 -22.81 17.32
N GLN A 13 15.66 -22.04 16.25
CA GLN A 13 14.77 -21.94 15.08
C GLN A 13 13.35 -21.43 15.38
N THR A 14 13.16 -20.69 16.47
CA THR A 14 11.86 -20.08 16.80
C THR A 14 11.82 -18.62 16.36
N LEU A 15 10.78 -18.24 15.62
CA LEU A 15 10.48 -16.85 15.29
C LEU A 15 9.68 -16.20 16.44
N TYR A 16 10.22 -15.12 16.99
CA TYR A 16 9.53 -14.30 17.98
C TYR A 16 9.12 -12.98 17.34
N ILE A 17 7.83 -12.66 17.39
CA ILE A 17 7.28 -11.40 16.88
C ILE A 17 6.93 -10.54 18.10
N ASP A 18 7.66 -9.45 18.28
CA ASP A 18 7.32 -8.44 19.27
C ASP A 18 6.40 -7.39 18.63
N CYS A 19 5.11 -7.44 18.97
CA CYS A 19 4.10 -6.48 18.51
C CYS A 19 3.88 -5.33 19.52
N THR A 20 4.75 -5.18 20.53
CA THR A 20 4.68 -4.05 21.48
C THR A 20 5.15 -2.71 20.89
N GLY A 21 5.41 -2.68 19.57
CA GLY A 21 5.74 -1.47 18.84
C GLY A 21 4.74 -0.34 19.09
N SER A 22 5.25 0.82 19.47
CA SER A 22 4.48 2.05 19.53
C SER A 22 3.98 2.41 18.13
N ARG A 23 2.84 3.11 18.06
CA ARG A 23 2.32 3.64 16.80
C ARG A 23 3.43 4.41 16.10
N THR A 24 3.71 4.08 14.85
CA THR A 24 4.69 4.78 14.03
C THR A 24 4.46 6.28 14.13
N GLN A 25 5.50 7.01 14.50
CA GLN A 25 5.48 8.47 14.42
C GLN A 25 5.44 8.84 12.94
N TRP A 26 4.78 9.95 12.61
CA TRP A 26 4.82 10.48 11.25
C TRP A 26 6.25 10.88 10.93
N HIS A 27 6.92 10.12 10.07
CA HIS A 27 8.24 10.44 9.56
C HIS A 27 8.10 11.09 8.18
N HIS A 28 9.13 11.81 7.76
CA HIS A 28 9.22 12.30 6.39
C HIS A 28 9.08 11.12 5.41
N PRO A 29 8.40 11.30 4.26
CA PRO A 29 8.27 10.26 3.25
C PRO A 29 9.66 9.79 2.80
N THR A 30 10.05 8.59 3.20
CA THR A 30 11.23 7.90 2.67
C THR A 30 10.78 6.78 1.74
N PRO A 31 11.57 6.44 0.70
CA PRO A 31 11.32 5.26 -0.11
C PRO A 31 11.17 4.01 0.78
N VAL A 32 10.21 3.15 0.45
CA VAL A 32 9.95 1.90 1.18
C VAL A 32 11.14 0.95 1.02
N PHE A 33 11.68 0.85 -0.18
CA PHE A 33 12.80 -0.04 -0.48
C PHE A 33 14.10 0.75 -0.64
N ASN A 34 15.10 0.38 0.15
CA ASN A 34 16.49 0.84 0.02
C ASN A 34 17.39 -0.39 -0.19
N SER A 35 18.66 -0.18 -0.57
CA SER A 35 19.60 -1.26 -0.87
C SER A 35 19.85 -2.24 0.29
N ASP A 36 19.68 -1.78 1.52
CA ASP A 36 20.06 -2.50 2.75
C ASP A 36 18.89 -2.69 3.73
N ARG A 37 17.73 -2.06 3.50
CA ARG A 37 16.60 -2.09 4.44
C ARG A 37 15.27 -1.74 3.78
N ILE A 38 14.19 -2.18 4.43
CA ILE A 38 12.81 -1.84 4.11
C ILE A 38 12.27 -0.88 5.19
N GLU A 39 11.87 0.32 4.77
CA GLU A 39 11.19 1.31 5.61
C GLU A 39 9.68 1.10 5.51
N LEU A 40 9.05 0.63 6.59
CA LEU A 40 7.61 0.38 6.57
C LEU A 40 6.81 1.70 6.51
N ALA A 41 5.93 1.79 5.52
CA ALA A 41 4.99 2.90 5.35
C ALA A 41 3.59 2.37 5.01
N GLU A 42 2.57 3.21 5.19
CA GLU A 42 1.27 2.94 4.58
C GLU A 42 1.39 3.11 3.06
N VAL A 43 1.14 2.05 2.29
CA VAL A 43 1.04 2.10 0.82
C VAL A 43 -0.43 1.95 0.35
N ARG A 44 -1.30 1.61 1.31
CA ARG A 44 -2.75 1.61 1.25
C ARG A 44 -3.28 2.51 2.35
N LEU A 45 -4.15 3.46 1.97
CA LEU A 45 -4.77 4.39 2.92
C LEU A 45 -5.49 3.65 4.06
N CYS A 46 -5.13 4.00 5.31
CA CYS A 46 -5.73 3.50 6.55
C CYS A 46 -5.74 1.97 6.71
N HIS A 47 -4.81 1.25 6.08
CA HIS A 47 -4.76 -0.21 6.15
C HIS A 47 -3.32 -0.73 6.37
N PRO A 48 -2.74 -0.52 7.56
CA PRO A 48 -1.33 -0.80 7.84
C PRO A 48 -0.98 -2.28 7.67
N SER A 49 -1.85 -3.21 8.10
CA SER A 49 -1.60 -4.65 7.94
C SER A 49 -1.57 -5.08 6.48
N PHE A 50 -2.44 -4.51 5.64
CA PHE A 50 -2.42 -4.81 4.21
C PHE A 50 -1.20 -4.16 3.55
N SER A 51 -0.87 -2.92 3.93
CA SER A 51 0.33 -2.23 3.46
C SER A 51 1.59 -3.06 3.71
N ALA A 52 1.81 -3.52 4.95
CA ALA A 52 2.95 -4.37 5.29
C ALA A 52 2.99 -5.68 4.48
N THR A 53 1.83 -6.29 4.27
CA THR A 53 1.74 -7.54 3.50
C THR A 53 2.00 -7.31 2.01
N MET A 54 1.50 -6.21 1.44
CA MET A 54 1.76 -5.83 0.05
C MET A 54 3.24 -5.48 -0.17
N ILE A 55 3.87 -4.77 0.76
CA ILE A 55 5.32 -4.51 0.74
C ILE A 55 6.08 -5.83 0.72
N ALA A 56 5.69 -6.82 1.53
CA ALA A 56 6.31 -8.14 1.48
C ALA A 56 6.09 -8.87 0.14
N ALA A 57 4.90 -8.76 -0.46
CA ALA A 57 4.61 -9.34 -1.77
C ALA A 57 5.47 -8.71 -2.89
N VAL A 58 5.61 -7.39 -2.87
CA VAL A 58 6.49 -6.64 -3.78
C VAL A 58 7.95 -6.98 -3.54
N GLU A 59 8.38 -7.17 -2.29
CA GLU A 59 9.76 -7.57 -1.97
C GLU A 59 10.14 -8.91 -2.60
N LEU A 60 9.21 -9.86 -2.58
CA LEU A 60 9.38 -11.21 -3.13
C LEU A 60 9.27 -11.27 -4.66
N SER A 61 8.81 -10.19 -5.30
CA SER A 61 8.71 -10.10 -6.76
C SER A 61 10.07 -9.80 -7.41
N ASN A 62 10.23 -10.22 -8.67
CA ASN A 62 11.46 -9.97 -9.43
C ASN A 62 11.45 -8.56 -10.06
N MET A 63 11.48 -7.54 -9.21
CA MET A 63 11.49 -6.12 -9.58
C MET A 63 12.78 -5.43 -9.12
N SER A 64 13.23 -4.40 -9.85
CA SER A 64 14.28 -3.49 -9.38
C SER A 64 13.81 -2.69 -8.16
N ILE A 65 14.73 -2.07 -7.42
CA ILE A 65 14.38 -1.22 -6.26
C ILE A 65 13.48 -0.05 -6.70
N GLU A 66 13.74 0.52 -7.87
CA GLU A 66 12.95 1.60 -8.45
C GLU A 66 11.53 1.14 -8.77
N GLU A 67 11.38 -0.04 -9.39
CA GLU A 67 10.08 -0.64 -9.70
C GLU A 67 9.30 -0.98 -8.42
N LYS A 68 9.97 -1.55 -7.42
CA LYS A 68 9.37 -1.85 -6.11
C LYS A 68 8.83 -0.58 -5.45
N ASN A 69 9.59 0.52 -5.46
CA ASN A 69 9.15 1.80 -4.92
C ASN A 69 8.02 2.43 -5.75
N ALA A 70 7.98 2.22 -7.07
CA ALA A 70 6.86 2.65 -7.91
C ALA A 70 5.54 1.91 -7.59
N HIS A 71 5.62 0.68 -7.07
CA HIS A 71 4.46 -0.10 -6.60
C HIS A 71 4.15 0.10 -5.11
N CYS A 72 5.02 0.76 -4.35
CA CYS A 72 4.89 0.95 -2.91
C CYS A 72 5.18 2.41 -2.53
N ALA A 73 4.64 3.36 -3.31
CA ALA A 73 4.77 4.76 -2.96
C ALA A 73 4.10 5.01 -1.59
N PRO A 74 4.80 5.60 -0.60
CA PRO A 74 4.21 5.93 0.68
C PRO A 74 3.00 6.86 0.51
N VAL A 75 1.86 6.47 1.09
CA VAL A 75 0.66 7.29 1.18
C VAL A 75 0.93 8.41 2.19
N THR A 76 1.44 9.53 1.67
CA THR A 76 1.73 10.74 2.43
C THR A 76 0.97 11.92 1.87
N GLY A 77 0.58 12.84 2.74
CA GLY A 77 -0.21 14.00 2.35
C GLY A 77 -0.83 14.65 3.58
N SER A 78 -1.28 15.90 3.41
CA SER A 78 -1.96 16.63 4.48
C SER A 78 -3.48 16.63 4.31
N SER A 79 -3.96 16.25 3.13
CA SER A 79 -5.37 16.22 2.80
C SER A 79 -5.85 14.85 2.31
N LEU A 80 -7.17 14.64 2.36
CA LEU A 80 -7.76 13.39 1.92
C LEU A 80 -7.54 13.11 0.42
N PRO A 81 -7.66 14.10 -0.49
CA PRO A 81 -7.29 13.95 -1.89
C PRO A 81 -5.85 13.45 -2.12
N ASP A 82 -4.85 14.00 -1.43
CA ASP A 82 -3.45 13.54 -1.54
C ASP A 82 -3.32 12.05 -1.21
N LEU A 83 -3.90 11.67 -0.07
CA LEU A 83 -3.84 10.32 0.47
C LEU A 83 -4.58 9.33 -0.45
N MET A 84 -5.72 9.76 -1.01
CA MET A 84 -6.50 8.97 -1.95
C MET A 84 -5.77 8.79 -3.28
N LEU A 85 -5.14 9.84 -3.82
CA LEU A 85 -4.43 9.80 -5.10
C LEU A 85 -3.29 8.79 -5.05
N THR A 86 -2.41 8.89 -4.05
CA THR A 86 -1.29 7.95 -3.91
C THR A 86 -1.78 6.51 -3.72
N SER A 87 -2.78 6.30 -2.86
CA SER A 87 -3.33 4.95 -2.67
C SER A 87 -3.98 4.40 -3.95
N LEU A 88 -4.63 5.23 -4.75
CA LEU A 88 -5.27 4.84 -6.01
C LEU A 88 -4.24 4.46 -7.08
N LEU A 89 -3.13 5.21 -7.18
CA LEU A 89 -2.06 4.92 -8.12
C LEU A 89 -1.35 3.60 -7.79
N ASN A 90 -1.06 3.36 -6.50
CA ASN A 90 -0.52 2.06 -6.06
C ASN A 90 -1.46 0.91 -6.40
N HIS A 91 -2.76 1.04 -6.10
CA HIS A 91 -3.76 0.03 -6.43
C HIS A 91 -3.74 -0.34 -7.90
N HIS A 92 -3.74 0.69 -8.74
CA HIS A 92 -3.71 0.51 -10.17
C HIS A 92 -2.45 -0.24 -10.60
N ALA A 93 -1.27 0.15 -10.11
CA ALA A 93 -0.01 -0.51 -10.43
C ALA A 93 -0.04 -2.02 -10.11
N TRP A 94 -0.58 -2.41 -8.95
CA TRP A 94 -0.64 -3.83 -8.55
C TRP A 94 -1.43 -4.71 -9.51
N PHE A 95 -2.48 -4.19 -10.15
CA PHE A 95 -3.27 -4.97 -11.12
C PHE A 95 -2.61 -5.14 -12.49
N TYR A 96 -1.63 -4.29 -12.80
CA TYR A 96 -0.86 -4.36 -14.06
C TYR A 96 0.33 -5.32 -13.96
N HIS A 97 0.70 -5.74 -12.76
CA HIS A 97 1.73 -6.75 -12.54
C HIS A 97 1.10 -8.12 -12.25
N ASP A 98 1.30 -9.10 -13.13
CA ASP A 98 0.62 -10.39 -13.05
C ASP A 98 0.90 -11.12 -11.72
N ASP A 99 2.16 -11.19 -11.27
CA ASP A 99 2.50 -11.86 -10.00
C ASP A 99 1.82 -11.21 -8.78
N LEU A 100 1.69 -9.88 -8.76
CA LEU A 100 1.03 -9.17 -7.67
C LEU A 100 -0.48 -9.37 -7.73
N ARG A 101 -1.06 -9.41 -8.93
CA ARG A 101 -2.48 -9.72 -9.12
C ARG A 101 -2.80 -11.15 -8.66
N ASP A 102 -1.96 -12.12 -8.99
CA ASP A 102 -2.12 -13.51 -8.54
C ASP A 102 -1.97 -13.63 -7.03
N TRP A 103 -1.03 -12.90 -6.44
CA TRP A 103 -0.90 -12.83 -4.99
C TRP A 103 -2.14 -12.21 -4.32
N LEU A 104 -2.66 -11.11 -4.88
CA LEU A 104 -3.85 -10.40 -4.41
C LEU A 104 -5.08 -11.31 -4.36
N GLU A 105 -5.25 -12.19 -5.34
CA GLU A 105 -6.35 -13.17 -5.36
C GLU A 105 -6.37 -14.02 -4.07
N SER A 106 -5.20 -14.38 -3.54
CA SER A 106 -5.07 -15.16 -2.30
C SER A 106 -5.09 -14.33 -1.01
N CYS A 107 -4.96 -13.00 -1.10
CA CYS A 107 -4.85 -12.11 0.05
C CYS A 107 -6.21 -11.84 0.72
N ARG A 108 -6.34 -12.18 2.00
CA ARG A 108 -7.59 -11.99 2.77
C ARG A 108 -7.72 -10.63 3.45
N LEU A 109 -6.69 -9.79 3.38
CA LEU A 109 -6.65 -8.52 4.10
C LEU A 109 -7.32 -7.36 3.33
N ASP A 110 -7.60 -7.52 2.04
CA ASP A 110 -8.42 -6.58 1.27
C ASP A 110 -9.36 -7.35 0.33
N GLN A 111 -10.62 -7.51 0.77
CA GLN A 111 -11.62 -8.30 0.05
C GLN A 111 -11.98 -7.71 -1.31
N LEU A 112 -11.96 -6.38 -1.44
CA LEU A 112 -12.28 -5.70 -2.71
C LEU A 112 -11.22 -6.05 -3.76
N LEU A 113 -9.95 -5.93 -3.40
CA LEU A 113 -8.84 -6.23 -4.30
C LEU A 113 -8.76 -7.72 -4.61
N SER A 114 -8.91 -8.59 -3.60
CA SER A 114 -8.89 -10.05 -3.79
C SER A 114 -9.99 -10.55 -4.73
N VAL A 115 -11.23 -10.09 -4.55
CA VAL A 115 -12.35 -10.47 -5.45
C VAL A 115 -12.12 -9.94 -6.86
N SER A 116 -11.60 -8.72 -6.99
CA SER A 116 -11.30 -8.12 -8.29
C SER A 116 -10.21 -8.91 -9.03
N ALA A 117 -9.12 -9.25 -8.34
CA ALA A 117 -8.03 -10.05 -8.88
C ALA A 117 -8.52 -11.43 -9.34
N LYS A 118 -9.25 -12.16 -8.48
CA LYS A 118 -9.85 -13.45 -8.82
C LYS A 118 -10.68 -13.40 -10.08
N ARG A 119 -11.51 -12.37 -10.23
CA ARG A 119 -12.38 -12.20 -11.41
C ARG A 119 -11.57 -11.89 -12.66
N LEU A 120 -10.53 -11.08 -12.56
CA LEU A 120 -9.63 -10.79 -13.69
C LEU A 120 -8.84 -12.04 -14.13
N ASN A 121 -8.38 -12.86 -13.17
CA ASN A 121 -7.64 -14.08 -13.44
C ASN A 121 -8.51 -15.20 -14.02
N THR A 122 -9.78 -15.28 -13.61
CA THR A 122 -10.69 -16.37 -14.02
C THR A 122 -11.44 -16.08 -15.33
N CYS A 123 -11.78 -14.82 -15.59
CA CYS A 123 -12.57 -14.46 -16.77
C CYS A 123 -11.69 -14.29 -18.02
N SER A 124 -12.09 -14.91 -19.13
CA SER A 124 -11.40 -14.78 -20.42
C SER A 124 -11.40 -13.36 -21.01
N LYS A 125 -12.26 -12.49 -20.48
CA LYS A 125 -12.36 -11.06 -20.79
C LYS A 125 -12.53 -10.29 -19.49
N ILE A 126 -12.01 -9.06 -19.47
CA ILE A 126 -12.20 -8.14 -18.34
C ILE A 126 -13.71 -7.94 -18.12
N PRO A 127 -14.25 -8.20 -16.91
CA PRO A 127 -15.64 -7.95 -16.57
C PRO A 127 -16.07 -6.49 -16.81
N ALA A 128 -17.32 -6.28 -17.22
CA ALA A 128 -17.81 -4.96 -17.66
C ALA A 128 -17.70 -3.88 -16.57
N ASP A 129 -17.97 -4.23 -15.32
CA ASP A 129 -17.83 -3.37 -14.15
C ASP A 129 -16.37 -2.98 -13.88
N LEU A 130 -15.43 -3.92 -13.95
CA LEU A 130 -14.00 -3.64 -13.80
C LEU A 130 -13.46 -2.81 -14.98
N SER A 131 -13.95 -3.06 -16.19
CA SER A 131 -13.64 -2.23 -17.36
C SER A 131 -14.15 -0.81 -17.20
N LEU A 132 -15.35 -0.63 -16.63
CA LEU A 132 -15.91 0.68 -16.33
C LEU A 132 -15.04 1.42 -15.30
N ILE A 133 -14.70 0.77 -14.18
CA ILE A 133 -13.80 1.33 -13.15
C ILE A 133 -12.50 1.80 -13.79
N ARG A 134 -11.86 0.95 -14.60
CA ARG A 134 -10.63 1.29 -15.31
C ARG A 134 -10.79 2.50 -16.24
N SER A 135 -11.91 2.58 -16.98
CA SER A 135 -12.16 3.70 -17.90
C SER A 135 -12.38 5.04 -17.18
N THR A 136 -12.84 5.02 -15.92
CA THR A 136 -13.06 6.23 -15.12
C THR A 136 -11.80 6.74 -14.43
N LEU A 137 -10.76 5.90 -14.34
CA LEU A 137 -9.55 6.21 -13.57
C LEU A 137 -8.85 7.51 -13.98
N PRO A 138 -8.64 7.82 -15.27
CA PRO A 138 -7.98 9.08 -15.66
C PRO A 138 -8.75 10.31 -15.17
N ARG A 139 -10.09 10.26 -15.22
CA ARG A 139 -10.94 11.35 -14.73
C ARG A 139 -10.90 11.46 -13.21
N ALA A 140 -10.84 10.33 -12.50
CA ALA A 140 -10.69 10.33 -11.04
C ALA A 140 -9.35 10.96 -10.62
N ILE A 141 -8.25 10.65 -11.32
CA ILE A 141 -6.93 11.25 -11.08
C ILE A 141 -6.99 12.76 -11.27
N VAL A 142 -7.49 13.25 -12.42
CA VAL A 142 -7.61 14.70 -12.69
C VAL A 142 -8.47 15.41 -11.64
N ASN A 143 -9.57 14.80 -11.20
CA ASN A 143 -10.41 15.38 -10.16
C ASN A 143 -9.68 15.46 -8.81
N LEU A 144 -8.93 14.41 -8.43
CA LEU A 144 -8.14 14.40 -7.20
C LEU A 144 -7.04 15.47 -7.26
N GLU A 145 -6.32 15.58 -8.37
CA GLU A 145 -5.32 16.64 -8.60
C GLU A 145 -5.94 18.04 -8.47
N SER A 146 -7.10 18.27 -9.09
CA SER A 146 -7.81 19.55 -8.97
C SER A 146 -8.24 19.87 -7.53
N LEU A 147 -8.66 18.87 -6.75
CA LEU A 147 -9.01 19.05 -5.34
C LEU A 147 -7.79 19.38 -4.48
N ILE A 148 -6.64 18.75 -4.77
CA ILE A 148 -5.36 19.03 -4.10
C ILE A 148 -4.95 20.50 -4.34
N GLU A 149 -5.07 20.98 -5.58
CA GLU A 149 -4.78 22.38 -5.93
C GLU A 149 -5.72 23.36 -5.20
N GLN A 150 -7.01 23.02 -5.10
CA GLN A 150 -8.01 23.84 -4.41
C GLN A 150 -7.77 23.92 -2.89
N GLU A 151 -7.40 22.82 -2.23
CA GLU A 151 -7.08 22.81 -0.80
C GLU A 151 -5.78 23.53 -0.48
N SER A 152 -4.84 23.57 -1.42
CA SER A 152 -3.59 24.33 -1.32
C SER A 152 -3.83 25.84 -1.44
N ALA A 153 -4.92 26.25 -2.08
CA ALA A 153 -5.36 27.64 -2.16
C ALA A 153 -6.07 28.04 -0.85
N VAL A 154 -5.28 28.41 0.18
CA VAL A 154 -5.65 28.99 1.48
C VAL A 154 -7.17 29.08 1.75
N ASP A 155 -7.68 28.17 2.58
CA ASP A 155 -8.98 28.35 3.23
C ASP A 155 -8.86 29.44 4.31
N PRO A 156 -9.54 30.60 4.17
CA PRO A 156 -9.50 31.68 5.16
C PRO A 156 -10.08 31.27 6.53
N LEU A 157 -10.71 30.10 6.65
CA LEU A 157 -11.21 29.54 7.92
C LEU A 157 -10.23 28.60 8.63
N ARG A 158 -9.06 28.31 8.02
CA ARG A 158 -7.99 27.47 8.60
C ARG A 158 -6.78 28.27 9.13
N ALA A 159 -6.87 29.60 9.19
CA ALA A 159 -5.85 30.49 9.76
C ALA A 159 -6.05 30.74 11.27
#